data_AF-A0A2H5V707-F1
#
_entry.id   AF-A0A2H5V707-F1
#
_cell.length_a   1.000
_cell.length_b   1.000
_cell.length_c   1.000
_cell.angle_alpha   90.00
_cell.angle_beta   90.00
_cell.angle_gamma   90.00
#
_symmetry.space_group_name_H-M   'P 1'
#
loop_
_entity.id
_entity.type
_entity.pdbx_description
1 polymer ?
#
loop_
_entity_poly.entity_id
_entity_poly.type
_entity_poly.pdbx_seq_one_letter_code
_entity_poly.pdbx_strand_id
1 'polypeptide(L)'
;MLTATDLKTIYEIGCEYVVCPDKKLRGTNIIYVNKWDGYQPCFGVNSFMKHLRLHICPKIYYGLGTALDIDEPSDLSLLALLSSSSPRKDKQRGYKD
;
A
#
# COMPACT_ATOMS: atom_id res chain seq x y z
N MET A 1 -3.66 -7.68 -0.89
CA MET A 1 -4.69 -6.78 -0.34
C MET A 1 -4.04 -5.93 0.74
N LEU A 2 -4.43 -4.66 0.88
CA LEU A 2 -3.95 -3.80 1.97
C LEU A 2 -4.38 -4.37 3.33
N THR A 3 -3.43 -4.46 4.26
CA THR A 3 -3.64 -5.05 5.60
C THR A 3 -3.33 -4.03 6.70
N ALA A 4 -3.81 -4.31 7.92
CA ALA A 4 -3.44 -3.54 9.10
C ALA A 4 -1.93 -3.58 9.37
N THR A 5 -1.25 -4.67 9.04
CA THR A 5 0.21 -4.80 9.16
C THR A 5 0.93 -3.84 8.23
N ASP A 6 0.43 -3.66 7.00
CA ASP A 6 1.00 -2.67 6.06
C ASP A 6 0.91 -1.26 6.64
N LEU A 7 -0.27 -0.87 7.13
CA LEU A 7 -0.48 0.45 7.74
C LEU A 7 0.36 0.67 9.00
N LYS A 8 0.46 -0.36 9.85
CA LYS A 8 1.32 -0.33 11.04
C LYS A 8 2.79 -0.16 10.64
N THR A 9 3.23 -0.86 9.61
CA THR A 9 4.61 -0.75 9.11
C THR A 9 4.87 0.65 8.54
N ILE A 10 3.93 1.22 7.75
CA ILE A 10 4.03 2.59 7.25
C ILE A 10 4.16 3.59 8.41
N TYR A 11 3.35 3.42 9.45
CA TYR A 11 3.37 4.27 10.64
C TYR A 11 4.71 4.14 11.40
N GLU A 12 5.21 2.92 11.61
CA GLU A 12 6.47 2.66 12.31
C GLU A 12 7.69 3.17 11.53
N ILE A 13 7.66 3.08 10.20
CA ILE A 13 8.69 3.63 9.33
C ILE A 13 8.60 5.16 9.31
N GLY A 14 7.40 5.71 9.32
CA GLY A 14 7.13 7.13 9.16
C GLY A 14 7.42 7.96 10.40
N CYS A 15 8.65 8.45 10.56
CA CYS A 15 8.91 9.55 11.51
C CYS A 15 8.28 10.86 11.03
N GLU A 16 8.32 11.13 9.72
CA GLU A 16 7.83 12.39 9.12
C GLU A 16 7.07 12.19 7.82
N TYR A 17 7.62 11.43 6.86
CA TYR A 17 7.06 11.28 5.52
C TYR A 17 7.35 9.91 4.90
N VAL A 18 6.30 9.21 4.45
CA VAL A 18 6.41 7.93 3.71
C VAL A 18 5.58 7.99 2.44
N VAL A 19 6.16 7.56 1.32
CA VAL A 19 5.48 7.43 0.03
C VAL A 19 5.36 5.95 -0.32
N CYS A 20 4.14 5.52 -0.63
CA CYS A 20 3.89 4.18 -1.15
C CYS A 20 3.49 4.31 -2.63
N PRO A 21 4.35 3.90 -3.57
CA PRO A 21 4.05 4.01 -5.00
C PRO A 21 3.02 2.97 -5.45
N ASP A 22 2.45 3.20 -6.62
CA ASP A 22 1.71 2.18 -7.37
C ASP A 22 2.64 1.04 -7.84
N LYS A 23 2.05 -0.05 -8.36
CA LYS A 23 2.78 -1.19 -8.92
C LYS A 23 3.69 -0.84 -10.12
N LYS A 24 3.45 0.30 -10.78
CA LYS A 24 4.20 0.76 -11.97
C LYS A 24 5.31 1.77 -11.60
N LEU A 25 5.45 2.14 -10.32
CA LEU A 25 6.33 3.20 -9.82
C LEU A 25 6.13 4.55 -10.54
N ARG A 26 4.88 4.87 -10.89
CA ARG A 26 4.49 6.13 -11.56
C ARG A 26 3.54 6.93 -10.69
N GLY A 27 2.51 6.27 -10.19
CA GLY A 27 1.50 6.78 -9.28
C GLY A 27 1.90 6.65 -7.80
N THR A 28 1.12 7.28 -6.94
CA THR A 28 1.23 7.14 -5.48
C THR A 28 -0.09 6.66 -4.94
N ASN A 29 -0.07 5.53 -4.23
CA ASN A 29 -1.27 4.91 -3.66
C ASN A 29 -1.51 5.37 -2.24
N ILE A 30 -0.44 5.56 -1.46
CA ILE A 30 -0.52 6.03 -0.07
C ILE A 30 0.58 7.05 0.19
N ILE A 31 0.22 8.10 0.93
CA ILE A 31 1.17 9.03 1.53
C ILE A 31 0.87 9.09 3.01
N TYR A 32 1.90 8.91 3.82
CA TYR A 32 1.85 9.19 5.24
C TYR A 32 2.66 10.45 5.52
N VAL A 33 2.04 11.41 6.19
CA VAL A 33 2.65 12.67 6.62
C VAL A 33 2.32 12.87 8.09
N ASN A 34 3.36 12.97 8.93
CA ASN A 34 3.17 13.20 10.37
C ASN A 34 2.91 14.68 10.69
N LYS A 35 3.53 15.60 9.94
CA LYS A 35 3.33 17.05 10.07
C LYS A 35 2.72 17.61 8.79
N TRP A 36 1.45 17.99 8.87
CA TRP A 36 0.67 18.43 7.70
C TRP A 36 0.94 19.89 7.29
N ASP A 37 1.73 20.64 8.05
CA ASP A 37 1.91 22.08 7.85
C ASP A 37 2.48 22.42 6.46
N GLY A 38 1.62 22.93 5.59
CA GLY A 38 1.98 23.33 4.22
C GLY A 38 2.14 22.17 3.24
N TYR A 39 1.82 20.94 3.62
CA TYR A 39 1.90 19.80 2.70
C TYR A 39 0.81 19.90 1.61
N GLN A 40 1.23 19.88 0.35
CA GLN A 40 0.33 19.86 -0.80
C GLN A 40 0.46 18.53 -1.55
N PRO A 41 -0.53 17.63 -1.47
CA PRO A 41 -0.50 16.39 -2.24
C PRO A 41 -0.55 16.68 -3.74
N CYS A 42 0.25 15.95 -4.50
CA CYS A 42 0.49 16.13 -5.94
C CYS A 42 0.13 14.85 -6.72
N PHE A 43 -1.07 14.31 -6.50
CA PHE A 43 -1.58 13.11 -7.16
C PHE A 43 -1.75 13.26 -8.70
N GLY A 44 -1.95 12.13 -9.36
CA GLY A 44 -2.07 12.03 -10.82
C GLY A 44 -0.77 11.58 -11.50
N VAL A 45 -0.59 11.99 -12.75
CA VAL A 45 0.53 11.55 -13.60
C VAL A 45 1.87 11.86 -12.94
N ASN A 46 2.72 10.84 -12.82
CA ASN A 46 4.05 10.89 -12.21
C ASN A 46 4.06 11.38 -10.76
N SER A 47 2.96 11.17 -10.03
CA SER A 47 2.81 11.60 -8.64
C SER A 47 3.86 11.02 -7.71
N PHE A 48 4.36 9.80 -7.96
CA PHE A 48 5.45 9.23 -7.17
C PHE A 48 6.69 10.13 -7.14
N MET A 49 7.19 10.50 -8.33
CA MET A 49 8.35 11.37 -8.45
C MET A 49 8.09 12.79 -7.94
N LYS A 50 6.85 13.29 -8.07
CA LYS A 50 6.47 14.59 -7.49
C LYS A 50 6.57 14.55 -5.96
N HIS A 51 6.00 13.52 -5.33
CA HIS A 51 6.02 13.34 -3.88
C HIS A 51 7.42 13.11 -3.31
N LEU A 52 8.29 12.37 -4.01
CA LEU A 52 9.68 12.20 -3.58
C LEU A 52 10.46 13.52 -3.54
N ARG A 53 10.11 14.50 -4.38
CA ARG A 53 10.78 15.82 -4.43
C ARG A 53 10.30 16.80 -3.36
N LEU A 54 9.16 16.53 -2.72
CA LEU A 54 8.61 17.42 -1.69
C LEU A 54 9.33 17.31 -0.34
N HIS A 55 10.12 16.26 -0.13
CA HIS A 55 10.88 16.04 1.10
C HIS A 55 12.36 15.76 0.82
N ILE A 56 13.24 16.18 1.73
CA ILE A 56 14.70 16.01 1.59
C ILE A 56 15.10 14.53 1.71
N CYS A 57 14.35 13.74 2.49
CA CYS A 57 14.60 12.31 2.69
C CYS A 57 13.27 11.54 2.83
N PRO A 58 12.48 11.39 1.75
CA PRO A 58 11.25 10.62 1.81
C PRO A 58 11.59 9.14 2.08
N LYS A 59 10.87 8.51 3.01
CA LYS A 59 10.93 7.05 3.13
C LYS A 59 9.98 6.42 2.12
N ILE A 60 10.36 5.26 1.59
CA ILE A 60 9.56 4.55 0.60
C ILE A 60 9.13 3.23 1.22
N TYR A 61 7.84 2.96 1.21
CA TYR A 61 7.30 1.65 1.56
C TYR A 61 6.64 1.03 0.34
N TYR A 62 7.12 -0.14 -0.06
CA TYR A 62 6.58 -0.87 -1.21
C TYR A 62 6.19 -2.29 -0.79
N GLY A 63 4.90 -2.46 -0.53
CA GLY A 63 4.27 -3.75 -0.29
C GLY A 63 3.21 -4.03 -1.34
N LEU A 64 2.96 -5.31 -1.63
CA LEU A 64 1.91 -5.69 -2.58
C LEU A 64 0.52 -5.20 -2.15
N GLY A 65 0.28 -5.07 -0.84
CA GLY A 65 -0.95 -4.50 -0.29
C GLY A 65 -1.11 -3.00 -0.57
N THR A 66 -0.01 -2.26 -0.66
CA THR A 66 -0.01 -0.81 -0.89
C THR A 66 0.16 -0.45 -2.35
N ALA A 67 0.84 -1.28 -3.13
CA ALA A 67 1.14 -1.06 -4.54
C ALA A 67 -0.03 -1.42 -5.48
N LEU A 68 -0.98 -2.24 -5.02
CA LEU A 68 -2.14 -2.65 -5.81
C LEU A 68 -3.33 -1.73 -5.56
N ASP A 69 -3.52 -0.78 -6.46
CA ASP A 69 -4.78 -0.09 -6.75
C ASP A 69 -5.50 -0.80 -7.91
N ILE A 70 -6.83 -0.62 -8.01
CA ILE A 70 -7.67 -1.30 -9.00
C ILE A 70 -8.09 -0.26 -10.04
N ASP A 71 -7.33 -0.13 -11.12
CA ASP A 71 -7.57 0.84 -12.20
C ASP A 71 -7.89 0.18 -13.53
N GLU A 72 -7.24 -0.95 -13.81
CA GLU A 72 -7.35 -1.69 -15.06
C GLU A 72 -8.02 -3.05 -14.81
N PRO A 73 -8.76 -3.63 -15.78
CA PRO A 73 -9.35 -4.96 -15.61
C PRO A 73 -8.35 -6.06 -15.22
N SER A 74 -7.07 -5.90 -15.61
CA SER A 74 -5.99 -6.82 -15.25
C SER A 74 -5.71 -6.87 -13.74
N ASP A 75 -6.07 -5.81 -12.99
CA ASP A 75 -5.90 -5.75 -11.53
C ASP A 75 -6.81 -6.73 -10.80
N LEU A 76 -7.98 -7.02 -11.37
CA LEU A 76 -8.91 -7.99 -10.79
C LEU A 76 -8.34 -9.41 -10.83
N SER A 77 -7.58 -9.75 -11.87
CA SER A 77 -6.89 -11.05 -11.94
C SER A 77 -5.83 -11.17 -10.85
N LEU A 78 -5.06 -10.10 -10.61
CA LEU A 78 -4.07 -10.07 -9.53
C LEU A 78 -4.75 -10.13 -8.16
N LEU A 79 -5.85 -9.41 -7.96
CA LEU A 79 -6.65 -9.46 -6.73
C LEU A 79 -7.19 -10.88 -6.45
N ALA A 80 -7.66 -11.59 -7.48
CA ALA A 80 -8.15 -12.95 -7.37
C ALA A 80 -7.04 -13.92 -6.92
N LEU A 81 -5.82 -13.80 -7.47
CA LEU A 81 -4.65 -14.59 -7.06
C LEU A 81 -4.26 -14.35 -5.60
N LEU A 82 -4.39 -13.10 -5.12
CA LEU A 82 -4.10 -12.77 -3.73
C LEU A 82 -5.17 -13.23 -2.75
N SER A 83 -6.39 -13.43 -3.23
CA SER A 83 -7.50 -13.92 -2.42
C SER A 83 -7.49 -15.45 -2.28
N SER A 84 -6.99 -16.17 -3.29
CA SER A 84 -6.91 -17.63 -3.29
C SER A 84 -5.76 -18.21 -2.48
N SER A 85 -4.76 -17.39 -2.12
CA SER A 85 -3.56 -17.77 -1.38
C SER A 85 -3.68 -17.60 0.15
N SER A 86 -4.82 -17.13 0.67
CA SER A 86 -5.10 -17.21 2.11
C SER A 86 -5.37 -18.67 2.48
N PRO A 87 -4.64 -19.27 3.46
CA PRO A 87 -5.00 -20.57 3.96
C PRO A 87 -6.41 -20.45 4.52
N ARG A 88 -7.37 -21.14 3.89
CA ARG A 88 -8.66 -21.39 4.52
C ARG A 88 -8.33 -21.94 5.90
N LYS A 89 -8.76 -21.27 6.96
CA LYS A 89 -8.86 -21.90 8.27
C LYS A 89 -9.89 -23.01 8.09
N ASP A 90 -9.43 -24.17 7.63
CA ASP A 90 -10.17 -25.41 7.75
C ASP A 90 -10.40 -25.58 9.25
N LYS A 91 -11.62 -25.26 9.68
CA LYS A 91 -12.18 -25.78 10.93
C LYS A 91 -12.25 -27.29 10.77
N GLN A 92 -11.13 -27.97 10.95
CA GLN A 92 -11.14 -29.38 11.30
C GLN A 92 -11.13 -29.51 12.81
N ARG A 93 -11.95 -30.46 13.27
CA ARG A 93 -12.14 -31.00 14.63
C ARG A 93 -13.28 -30.33 15.42
N GLY A 94 -14.38 -31.01 15.73
CA GLY A 94 -14.64 -32.45 15.59
C GLY A 94 -16.12 -32.78 15.62
N TYR A 95 -16.45 -33.82 14.86
CA TYR A 95 -17.64 -34.64 15.04
C TYR A 95 -17.19 -35.97 15.65
N LYS A 96 -18.05 -36.50 16.53
CA LYS A 96 -18.12 -37.85 17.12
C LYS A 96 -17.33 -38.05 18.41
N ASP A 97 -17.89 -38.63 19.47
CA ASP A 97 -19.17 -39.38 19.64
C ASP A 97 -20.07 -38.77 20.75
#